data_AF-A0A7W1GZY7-F1
#
_entry.id   AF-A0A7W1GZY7-F1
#
_cell.length_a   1.000
_cell.length_b   1.000
_cell.length_c   1.000
_cell.angle_alpha   90.00
_cell.angle_beta   90.00
_cell.angle_gamma   90.00
#
_symmetry.space_group_name_H-M   'P 1'
#
loop_
_entity.id
_entity.type
_entity.pdbx_description
1 polymer ?
#
loop_
_entity_poly.entity_id
_entity_poly.type
_entity_poly.pdbx_seq_one_letter_code
_entity_poly.pdbx_strand_id
1 'polypeptide(L)'
;MEPASLGPPSFGSLVVVERQDSVRELLRGRIEIAGPTTARVLARLLCIEEGEVEIGLLDLESQGSVLRGSFTSDTTEREWCDRRLLARIHRYTLNRLRAEIEPVSTADFMRFLFAWQRVASEERAIGLEGLGAVLTLLDGYELAAGAWEGDVLSARVQDYDPRLLDTLCLTGRIAWGRVSPRPEESVRFSSSLIRSTPIALFLREHTSAWLTLASAASLPPLSEYASSVLGVLERRGASFFQELVAGSGLLATQAEKALGELVSLGAATADGFTGLRALLTPSEKRKPFGTAARRRHKTVSYGVETAGRWSLLRGREARDDGENTAAKAAYQSAVEEQARVLLRRYGVVCKRVIARETKLASWRDLLLCYRRLEARGEIRGGRFVSSLAGEQFALPEAIGQLRAIRRADPSGELIAISAADPLNLAGIVTPGERVPALATNKVVYRDGVAIAAREKGVVRAFAEYDSTTALEIERAVLRKRVTPVLRAYLGRTG
;
A
#
# COMPACT_ATOMS: atom_id res chain seq x y z
N MET A 1 25.14 25.61 68.32
CA MET A 1 25.36 24.99 67.00
C MET A 1 24.93 26.04 65.98
N GLU A 2 25.89 26.83 65.51
CA GLU A 2 25.66 27.96 64.59
C GLU A 2 25.25 27.46 63.19
N PRO A 3 24.44 28.23 62.44
CA PRO A 3 24.09 27.88 61.06
C PRO A 3 25.28 28.12 60.13
N ALA A 4 25.64 27.10 59.34
CA ALA A 4 26.70 27.18 58.35
C ALA A 4 26.35 28.20 57.25
N SER A 5 27.21 29.20 57.07
CA SER A 5 27.13 30.15 55.95
C SER A 5 27.41 29.42 54.62
N LEU A 6 26.46 29.48 53.70
CA LEU A 6 26.68 29.14 52.29
C LEU A 6 27.64 30.18 51.69
N GLY A 7 28.92 29.83 51.57
CA GLY A 7 29.88 30.62 50.80
C GLY A 7 29.51 30.64 49.31
N PRO A 8 29.90 31.69 48.55
CA PRO A 8 29.67 31.75 47.11
C PRO A 8 30.36 30.56 46.41
N PRO A 9 29.82 30.07 45.28
CA PRO A 9 30.42 28.95 44.56
C PRO A 9 31.85 29.32 44.17
N SER A 10 32.80 28.43 44.47
CA SER A 10 34.19 28.58 44.05
C SER A 10 34.24 28.58 42.53
N PHE A 11 34.46 29.74 41.91
CA PHE A 11 34.83 29.82 40.51
C PHE A 11 36.18 29.14 40.34
N GLY A 12 36.18 27.95 39.75
CA GLY A 12 37.40 27.30 39.29
C GLY A 12 38.17 28.24 38.37
N SER A 13 39.50 28.19 38.48
CA SER A 13 40.52 28.82 37.60
C SER A 13 39.99 29.56 36.38
N LEU A 14 40.27 30.87 36.29
CA LEU A 14 40.06 31.69 35.09
C LEU A 14 40.81 31.05 33.89
N VAL A 15 40.10 30.21 33.14
CA VAL A 15 40.55 29.76 31.82
C VAL A 15 40.50 30.98 30.92
N VAL A 16 41.62 31.30 30.24
CA VAL A 16 41.61 32.29 29.16
C VAL A 16 40.83 31.65 28.01
N VAL A 17 39.53 31.90 28.00
CA VAL A 17 38.64 31.46 26.91
C VAL A 17 38.69 32.54 25.84
N GLU A 18 38.97 32.14 24.60
CA GLU A 18 38.92 33.08 23.47
C GLU A 18 37.52 33.71 23.37
N ARG A 19 37.45 34.98 22.94
CA ARG A 19 36.19 35.73 22.87
C ARG A 19 35.13 34.96 22.07
N GLN A 20 35.53 34.32 20.97
CA GLN A 20 34.63 33.54 20.10
C GLN A 20 34.02 32.33 20.84
N ASP A 21 34.81 31.59 21.62
CA ASP A 21 34.32 30.47 22.42
C ASP A 21 33.33 30.93 23.50
N SER A 22 33.60 32.08 24.13
CA SER A 22 32.69 32.68 25.12
C SER A 22 31.36 33.09 24.51
N VAL A 23 31.40 33.73 23.32
CA VAL A 23 30.19 34.10 22.57
C VAL A 23 29.39 32.84 22.18
N ARG A 24 30.07 31.78 21.72
CA ARG A 24 29.43 30.52 21.36
C ARG A 24 28.70 29.87 22.53
N GLU A 25 29.33 29.80 23.71
CA GLU A 25 28.68 29.23 24.91
C GLU A 25 27.50 30.09 25.40
N LEU A 26 27.62 31.43 25.33
CA LEU A 26 26.51 32.34 25.65
C LEU A 26 25.32 32.13 24.70
N LEU A 27 25.59 32.01 23.40
CA LEU A 27 24.57 31.73 22.39
C LEU A 27 23.91 30.37 22.62
N ARG A 28 24.70 29.33 22.92
CA ARG A 28 24.19 27.99 23.24
C ARG A 28 23.24 28.03 24.44
N GLY A 29 23.67 28.60 25.56
CA GLY A 29 22.82 28.70 26.75
C GLY A 29 21.55 29.51 26.50
N ARG A 30 21.63 30.58 25.70
CA ARG A 30 20.46 31.42 25.40
C ARG A 30 19.46 30.73 24.45
N ILE A 31 19.94 30.05 23.42
CA ILE A 31 19.09 29.44 22.40
C ILE A 31 18.38 28.17 22.87
N GLU A 32 18.89 27.51 23.92
CA GLU A 32 18.20 26.37 24.57
C GLU A 32 16.88 26.77 25.24
N ILE A 33 16.73 28.04 25.60
CA ILE A 33 15.54 28.58 26.29
C ILE A 33 14.77 29.62 25.44
N ALA A 34 15.38 30.14 24.38
CA ALA A 34 14.72 31.00 23.42
C ALA A 34 14.10 30.15 22.30
N GLY A 35 12.80 30.32 22.02
CA GLY A 35 12.17 29.74 20.82
C GLY A 35 12.79 30.28 19.52
N PRO A 36 12.14 30.09 18.36
CA PRO A 36 12.60 30.69 17.11
C PRO A 36 12.92 32.18 17.26
N THR A 37 14.15 32.58 16.94
CA THR A 37 14.65 33.95 17.11
C THR A 37 15.58 34.33 15.96
N THR A 38 15.79 35.61 15.70
CA THR A 38 16.73 36.08 14.67
C THR A 38 18.09 36.47 15.27
N ALA A 39 19.14 36.51 14.44
CA ALA A 39 20.48 36.94 14.87
C ALA A 39 20.45 38.35 15.47
N ARG A 40 19.73 39.28 14.82
CA ARG A 40 19.46 40.64 15.32
C ARG A 40 18.87 40.69 16.72
N VAL A 41 17.91 39.82 17.04
CA VAL A 41 17.28 39.77 18.37
C VAL A 41 18.28 39.30 19.43
N LEU A 42 19.09 38.29 19.11
CA LEU A 42 20.14 37.78 20.00
C LEU A 42 21.26 38.79 20.22
N ALA A 43 21.71 39.47 19.16
CA ALA A 43 22.72 40.53 19.21
C ALA A 43 22.30 41.67 20.16
N ARG A 44 21.06 42.16 20.02
CA ARG A 44 20.50 43.17 20.92
C ARG A 44 20.38 42.69 22.36
N LEU A 45 19.99 41.44 22.57
CA LEU A 45 19.77 40.90 23.91
C LEU A 45 21.06 40.64 24.68
N LEU A 46 22.11 40.20 23.98
CA LEU A 46 23.42 39.90 24.56
C LEU A 46 24.37 41.09 24.52
N CYS A 47 23.97 42.21 23.91
CA CYS A 47 24.81 43.39 23.67
C CYS A 47 26.11 43.07 22.94
N ILE A 48 26.02 42.23 21.89
CA ILE A 48 27.13 41.77 21.05
C ILE A 48 26.85 42.19 19.60
N GLU A 49 27.89 42.36 18.79
CA GLU A 49 27.76 42.66 17.36
C GLU A 49 27.04 41.52 16.62
N GLU A 50 26.13 41.86 15.70
CA GLU A 50 25.36 40.87 14.92
C GLU A 50 26.26 39.92 14.11
N GLY A 51 27.38 40.40 13.58
CA GLY A 51 28.37 39.57 12.88
C GLY A 51 29.01 38.50 13.77
N GLU A 52 29.35 38.83 15.02
CA GLU A 52 29.88 37.85 15.99
C GLU A 52 28.82 36.79 16.33
N VAL A 53 27.54 37.19 16.41
CA VAL A 53 26.41 36.28 16.64
C VAL A 53 26.19 35.34 15.46
N GLU A 54 26.23 35.84 14.23
CA GLU A 54 26.05 35.00 13.03
C GLU A 54 27.17 33.95 12.90
N ILE A 55 28.42 34.33 13.13
CA ILE A 55 29.55 33.38 13.12
C ILE A 55 29.36 32.30 14.19
N GLY A 56 29.03 32.69 15.42
CA GLY A 56 28.78 31.73 16.50
C GLY A 56 27.59 30.80 16.24
N LEU A 57 26.54 31.29 15.57
CA LEU A 57 25.38 30.48 15.19
C LEU A 57 25.69 29.50 14.04
N LEU A 58 26.50 29.92 13.05
CA LEU A 58 26.98 29.04 11.99
C LEU A 58 27.86 27.91 12.56
N ASP A 59 28.70 28.21 13.54
CA ASP A 59 29.49 27.20 14.24
C ASP A 59 28.60 26.21 14.99
N LEU A 60 27.57 26.69 15.70
CA LEU A 60 26.60 25.83 16.39
C LEU A 60 25.74 25.00 15.44
N GLU A 61 25.44 25.52 14.24
CA GLU A 61 24.78 24.78 13.15
C GLU A 61 25.70 23.67 12.63
N SER A 62 26.99 23.94 12.44
CA SER A 62 27.99 22.93 12.02
C SER A 62 28.13 21.79 13.04
N GLN A 63 27.97 22.09 14.33
CA GLN A 63 27.92 21.12 15.42
C GLN A 63 26.57 20.40 15.54
N GLY A 64 25.55 20.81 14.77
CA GLY A 64 24.21 20.23 14.77
C GLY A 64 23.34 20.58 15.99
N SER A 65 23.74 21.57 16.78
CA SER A 65 23.01 22.01 17.99
C SER A 65 21.85 22.94 17.64
N VAL A 66 22.06 23.82 16.67
CA VAL A 66 21.07 24.83 16.24
C VAL A 66 20.64 24.55 14.80
N LEU A 67 19.39 24.89 14.47
CA LEU A 67 18.86 24.86 13.11
C LEU A 67 18.50 26.26 12.64
N ARG A 68 18.79 26.54 11.37
CA ARG A 68 18.40 27.76 10.66
C ARG A 68 17.21 27.49 9.75
N GLY A 69 16.21 28.36 9.75
CA GLY A 69 15.02 28.21 8.90
C GLY A 69 13.98 29.30 9.12
N SER A 70 12.77 29.09 8.62
CA SER A 70 11.61 29.95 8.90
C SER A 70 10.61 29.10 9.70
N PHE A 71 10.45 29.39 10.99
CA PHE A 71 9.65 28.59 11.92
C PHE A 71 8.37 29.31 12.36
N THR A 72 8.39 30.64 12.38
CA THR A 72 7.22 31.48 12.63
C THR A 72 6.55 31.87 11.31
N SER A 73 5.24 31.68 11.23
CA SER A 73 4.42 32.24 10.15
C SER A 73 4.55 33.77 10.20
N ASP A 74 4.74 34.44 9.06
CA ASP A 74 4.84 35.90 8.90
C ASP A 74 6.24 36.53 9.02
N THR A 75 7.30 35.75 9.23
CA THR A 75 8.69 36.26 9.24
C THR A 75 9.41 35.96 7.92
N THR A 76 9.96 36.99 7.26
CA THR A 76 10.82 36.83 6.06
C THR A 76 12.30 36.66 6.41
N GLU A 77 12.70 37.01 7.63
CA GLU A 77 14.05 36.84 8.14
C GLU A 77 14.32 35.38 8.53
N ARG A 78 15.57 34.93 8.39
CA ARG A 78 15.99 33.59 8.81
C ARG A 78 16.05 33.54 10.33
N GLU A 79 15.36 32.58 10.91
CA GLU A 79 15.33 32.30 12.33
C GLU A 79 16.30 31.16 12.68
N TRP A 80 16.74 31.17 13.93
CA TRP A 80 17.60 30.19 14.56
C TRP A 80 16.87 29.62 15.76
N CYS A 81 16.96 28.31 15.96
CA CYS A 81 16.36 27.65 17.12
C CYS A 81 17.19 26.43 17.53
N ASP A 82 17.25 26.14 18.83
CA ASP A 82 17.82 24.89 19.33
C ASP A 82 17.04 23.69 18.76
N ARG A 83 17.78 22.68 18.32
CA ARG A 83 17.20 21.49 17.68
C ARG A 83 16.25 20.73 18.60
N ARG A 84 16.56 20.62 19.90
CA ARG A 84 15.75 19.88 20.88
C ARG A 84 14.51 20.67 21.25
N LEU A 85 14.64 21.98 21.44
CA LEU A 85 13.53 22.89 21.72
C LEU A 85 12.55 22.95 20.55
N LEU A 86 13.04 23.09 19.32
CA LEU A 86 12.21 23.07 18.12
C LEU A 86 11.44 21.75 17.99
N ALA A 87 12.11 20.61 18.22
CA ALA A 87 11.46 19.30 18.24
C ALA A 87 10.39 19.19 19.33
N ARG A 88 10.58 19.85 20.49
CA ARG A 88 9.60 19.90 21.58
C ARG A 88 8.39 20.78 21.23
N ILE A 89 8.61 21.98 20.70
CA ILE A 89 7.56 22.89 20.21
C ILE A 89 6.71 22.20 19.15
N HIS A 90 7.36 21.56 18.19
CA HIS A 90 6.69 20.80 17.14
C HIS A 90 5.85 19.65 17.71
N ARG A 91 6.39 18.87 18.66
CA ARG A 91 5.65 17.79 19.34
C ARG A 91 4.43 18.31 20.10
N TYR A 92 4.53 19.43 20.80
CA TYR A 92 3.39 20.03 21.50
C TYR A 92 2.31 20.51 20.53
N THR A 93 2.72 21.12 19.42
CA THR A 93 1.81 21.54 18.35
C THR A 93 1.06 20.34 17.77
N LEU A 94 1.77 19.25 17.44
CA LEU A 94 1.16 18.01 16.96
C LEU A 94 0.22 17.38 18.00
N ASN A 95 0.60 17.35 19.27
CA ASN A 95 -0.25 16.80 20.33
C ASN A 95 -1.56 17.59 20.51
N ARG A 96 -1.51 18.92 20.38
CA ARG A 96 -2.71 19.76 20.40
C ARG A 96 -3.62 19.45 19.20
N LEU A 97 -3.06 19.43 17.99
CA LEU A 97 -3.82 19.09 16.78
C LEU A 97 -4.41 17.68 16.83
N ARG A 98 -3.71 16.73 17.47
CA ARG A 98 -4.21 15.37 17.72
C ARG A 98 -5.43 15.35 18.65
N ALA A 99 -5.44 16.22 19.65
CA ALA A 99 -6.53 16.31 20.63
C ALA A 99 -7.80 16.95 20.05
N GLU A 100 -7.68 17.77 18.99
CA GLU A 100 -8.80 18.39 18.28
C GLU A 100 -9.54 17.43 17.34
N ILE A 101 -9.04 16.21 17.15
CA ILE A 101 -9.66 15.22 16.25
C ILE A 101 -10.84 14.55 16.97
N GLU A 102 -12.03 14.76 16.44
CA GLU A 102 -13.23 14.05 16.86
C GLU A 102 -13.33 12.69 16.13
N PRO A 103 -13.28 11.56 16.85
CA PRO A 103 -13.25 10.23 16.23
C PRO A 103 -14.61 9.82 15.66
N VAL A 104 -14.60 9.05 14.58
CA VAL A 104 -15.79 8.43 13.97
C VAL A 104 -16.01 7.00 14.46
N SER A 105 -17.23 6.49 14.25
CA SER A 105 -17.57 5.09 14.53
C SER A 105 -16.91 4.14 13.51
N THR A 106 -16.81 2.84 13.83
CA THR A 106 -16.31 1.85 12.86
C THR A 106 -17.26 1.64 11.69
N ALA A 107 -18.57 1.84 11.89
CA ALA A 107 -19.54 1.80 10.81
C ALA A 107 -19.30 2.95 9.83
N ASP A 108 -19.13 4.18 10.33
CA ASP A 108 -18.82 5.34 9.48
C ASP A 108 -17.47 5.21 8.79
N PHE A 109 -16.48 4.63 9.47
CA PHE A 109 -15.19 4.33 8.84
C PHE A 109 -15.33 3.32 7.69
N MET A 110 -16.18 2.29 7.84
CA MET A 110 -16.47 1.36 6.74
C MET A 110 -17.25 2.02 5.60
N ARG A 111 -18.24 2.88 5.90
CA ARG A 111 -18.94 3.72 4.90
C ARG A 111 -17.94 4.57 4.12
N PHE A 112 -16.99 5.19 4.84
CA PHE A 112 -15.88 5.92 4.26
C PHE A 112 -15.03 5.05 3.35
N LEU A 113 -14.60 3.86 3.78
CA LEU A 113 -13.80 2.98 2.92
C LEU A 113 -14.54 2.54 1.66
N PHE A 114 -15.86 2.32 1.71
CA PHE A 114 -16.64 1.99 0.52
C PHE A 114 -16.70 3.13 -0.49
N ALA A 115 -16.81 4.38 -0.03
CA ALA A 115 -16.74 5.55 -0.90
C ALA A 115 -15.30 5.77 -1.41
N TRP A 116 -14.32 5.78 -0.50
CA TRP A 116 -12.90 6.01 -0.77
C TRP A 116 -12.32 5.04 -1.80
N GLN A 117 -12.64 3.74 -1.68
CA GLN A 117 -12.21 2.73 -2.64
C GLN A 117 -13.20 2.49 -3.78
N ARG A 118 -14.17 3.40 -3.99
CA ARG A 118 -15.09 3.40 -5.14
C ARG A 118 -15.99 2.16 -5.27
N VAL A 119 -16.33 1.51 -4.16
CA VAL A 119 -17.24 0.35 -4.13
C VAL A 119 -18.70 0.78 -3.98
N ALA A 120 -18.93 1.90 -3.30
CA ALA A 120 -20.23 2.57 -3.24
C ALA A 120 -20.74 2.87 -4.65
N SER A 121 -22.05 2.76 -4.87
CA SER A 121 -22.61 2.75 -6.22
C SER A 121 -22.40 4.06 -7.01
N GLU A 122 -22.37 5.20 -6.32
CA GLU A 122 -22.20 6.54 -6.92
C GLU A 122 -20.73 6.87 -7.23
N GLU A 123 -19.78 6.22 -6.56
CA GLU A 123 -18.35 6.57 -6.62
C GLU A 123 -17.55 5.72 -7.61
N ARG A 124 -18.23 4.81 -8.32
CA ARG A 124 -17.57 3.86 -9.23
C ARG A 124 -16.82 4.59 -10.34
N ALA A 125 -15.63 4.11 -10.60
CA ALA A 125 -14.80 4.59 -11.69
C ALA A 125 -15.40 4.22 -13.06
N ILE A 126 -15.10 5.05 -14.07
CA ILE A 126 -15.54 4.86 -15.45
C ILE A 126 -14.32 4.93 -16.37
N GLY A 127 -14.27 4.02 -17.35
CA GLY A 127 -13.26 4.04 -18.41
C GLY A 127 -11.83 3.71 -17.96
N LEU A 128 -10.88 4.02 -18.83
CA LEU A 128 -9.46 3.65 -18.69
C LEU A 128 -8.77 4.40 -17.54
N GLU A 129 -8.93 5.72 -17.48
CA GLU A 129 -8.32 6.55 -16.43
C GLU A 129 -8.93 6.25 -15.04
N GLY A 130 -10.25 5.99 -14.99
CA GLY A 130 -10.90 5.55 -13.76
C GLY A 130 -10.37 4.21 -13.26
N LEU A 131 -10.15 3.23 -14.16
CA LEU A 131 -9.50 1.97 -13.80
C LEU A 131 -8.06 2.21 -13.31
N GLY A 132 -7.31 3.09 -13.95
CA GLY A 132 -5.98 3.50 -13.51
C GLY A 132 -5.98 3.98 -12.06
N ALA A 133 -6.89 4.89 -11.70
CA ALA A 133 -7.03 5.38 -10.33
C ALA A 133 -7.38 4.26 -9.32
N VAL A 134 -8.26 3.32 -9.70
CA VAL A 134 -8.57 2.14 -8.86
C VAL A 134 -7.33 1.26 -8.66
N LEU A 135 -6.54 1.04 -9.70
CA LEU A 135 -5.32 0.24 -9.61
C LEU A 135 -4.23 0.94 -8.79
N THR A 136 -4.14 2.27 -8.81
CA THR A 136 -3.28 3.04 -7.91
C THR A 136 -3.67 2.86 -6.44
N LEU A 137 -4.97 2.76 -6.12
CA LEU A 137 -5.44 2.46 -4.76
C LEU A 137 -5.08 1.03 -4.34
N LEU A 138 -5.17 0.08 -5.27
CA LEU A 138 -4.92 -1.35 -5.04
C LEU A 138 -3.48 -1.79 -5.34
N ASP A 139 -2.59 -0.82 -5.54
CA ASP A 139 -1.20 -1.02 -5.95
C ASP A 139 -0.44 -1.94 -5.00
N GLY A 140 -0.02 -3.11 -5.48
CA GLY A 140 0.74 -4.10 -4.70
C GLY A 140 -0.11 -4.97 -3.77
N TYR A 141 -1.44 -4.86 -3.77
CA TYR A 141 -2.27 -5.82 -3.02
C TYR A 141 -2.24 -7.18 -3.69
N GLU A 142 -2.03 -8.26 -2.93
CA GLU A 142 -2.15 -9.61 -3.48
C GLU A 142 -3.54 -10.20 -3.27
N LEU A 143 -4.16 -10.61 -4.39
CA LEU A 143 -5.46 -11.24 -4.42
C LEU A 143 -5.38 -12.60 -5.09
N ALA A 144 -6.32 -13.48 -4.78
CA ALA A 144 -6.58 -14.65 -5.60
C ALA A 144 -6.75 -14.23 -7.07
N ALA A 145 -5.96 -14.80 -7.97
CA ALA A 145 -5.89 -14.38 -9.37
C ALA A 145 -7.28 -14.33 -10.05
N GLY A 146 -8.17 -15.26 -9.71
CA GLY A 146 -9.53 -15.30 -10.24
C GLY A 146 -10.52 -14.27 -9.66
N ALA A 147 -10.14 -13.56 -8.60
CA ALA A 147 -10.99 -12.57 -7.93
C ALA A 147 -10.82 -11.14 -8.48
N TRP A 148 -9.68 -10.84 -9.10
CA TRP A 148 -9.36 -9.50 -9.62
C TRP A 148 -10.46 -8.92 -10.50
N GLU A 149 -10.72 -9.51 -11.66
CA GLU A 149 -11.69 -8.95 -12.61
C GLU A 149 -13.13 -9.26 -12.20
N GLY A 150 -13.37 -10.50 -11.78
CA GLY A 150 -14.71 -11.03 -11.53
C GLY A 150 -15.43 -10.47 -10.31
N ASP A 151 -14.68 -10.00 -9.31
CA ASP A 151 -15.24 -9.59 -8.03
C ASP A 151 -14.69 -8.23 -7.52
N VAL A 152 -13.40 -7.93 -7.70
CA VAL A 152 -12.77 -6.71 -7.12
C VAL A 152 -12.84 -5.50 -8.05
N LEU A 153 -12.40 -5.62 -9.31
CA LEU A 153 -12.41 -4.53 -10.29
C LEU A 153 -13.83 -4.22 -10.77
N SER A 154 -14.63 -5.26 -11.04
CA SER A 154 -16.04 -5.09 -11.42
C SER A 154 -16.94 -4.54 -10.31
N ALA A 155 -16.50 -4.59 -9.05
CA ALA A 155 -17.18 -3.88 -7.96
C ALA A 155 -16.88 -2.37 -7.95
N ARG A 156 -15.72 -1.95 -8.49
CA ARG A 156 -15.20 -0.57 -8.43
C ARG A 156 -15.32 0.20 -9.75
N VAL A 157 -15.42 -0.50 -10.87
CA VAL A 157 -15.47 0.08 -12.21
C VAL A 157 -16.81 -0.27 -12.84
N GLN A 158 -17.55 0.76 -13.24
CA GLN A 158 -18.80 0.60 -13.98
C GLN A 158 -18.52 -0.01 -15.35
N ASP A 159 -19.35 -0.99 -15.73
CA ASP A 159 -19.28 -1.68 -17.02
C ASP A 159 -17.87 -2.17 -17.40
N TYR A 160 -17.14 -2.71 -16.40
CA TYR A 160 -15.77 -3.18 -16.57
C TYR A 160 -15.60 -4.10 -17.80
N ASP A 161 -14.68 -3.70 -18.68
CA ASP A 161 -14.19 -4.47 -19.83
C ASP A 161 -12.73 -4.92 -19.57
N PRO A 162 -12.44 -6.23 -19.62
CA PRO A 162 -11.07 -6.77 -19.51
C PRO A 162 -10.01 -6.08 -20.38
N ARG A 163 -10.40 -5.54 -21.54
CA ARG A 163 -9.50 -4.84 -22.46
C ARG A 163 -8.89 -3.58 -21.86
N LEU A 164 -9.56 -2.95 -20.90
CA LEU A 164 -9.04 -1.77 -20.21
C LEU A 164 -7.77 -2.13 -19.43
N LEU A 165 -7.81 -3.23 -18.68
CA LEU A 165 -6.63 -3.71 -17.93
C LEU A 165 -5.50 -4.11 -18.88
N ASP A 166 -5.82 -4.79 -19.99
CA ASP A 166 -4.81 -5.16 -20.98
C ASP A 166 -4.12 -3.95 -21.58
N THR A 167 -4.89 -2.89 -21.87
CA THR A 167 -4.34 -1.62 -22.38
C THR A 167 -3.39 -0.99 -21.36
N LEU A 168 -3.74 -0.98 -20.07
CA LEU A 168 -2.86 -0.46 -19.02
C LEU A 168 -1.59 -1.30 -18.81
N CYS A 169 -1.68 -2.62 -18.97
CA CYS A 169 -0.52 -3.49 -18.89
C CYS A 169 0.42 -3.31 -20.10
N LEU A 170 -0.14 -3.30 -21.32
CA LEU A 170 0.62 -3.16 -22.57
C LEU A 170 1.28 -1.78 -22.73
N THR A 171 0.64 -0.72 -22.21
CA THR A 171 1.26 0.62 -22.13
C THR A 171 2.36 0.72 -21.09
N GLY A 172 2.57 -0.34 -20.30
CA GLY A 172 3.58 -0.39 -19.26
C GLY A 172 3.23 0.38 -17.99
N ARG A 173 2.02 0.95 -17.87
CA ARG A 173 1.58 1.64 -16.64
C ARG A 173 1.43 0.66 -15.47
N ILE A 174 0.87 -0.51 -15.76
CA ILE A 174 0.59 -1.54 -14.76
C ILE A 174 1.41 -2.80 -15.05
N ALA A 175 2.00 -3.36 -14.02
CA ALA A 175 2.61 -4.68 -14.02
C ALA A 175 1.80 -5.62 -13.12
N TRP A 176 1.99 -6.92 -13.32
CA TRP A 176 1.34 -7.93 -12.50
C TRP A 176 2.32 -9.04 -12.17
N GLY A 177 2.07 -9.75 -11.08
CA GLY A 177 2.92 -10.86 -10.67
C GLY A 177 2.69 -11.25 -9.24
N ARG A 178 3.28 -12.37 -8.85
CA ARG A 178 3.27 -12.80 -7.46
C ARG A 178 4.47 -12.20 -6.72
N VAL A 179 4.17 -11.36 -5.72
CA VAL A 179 5.17 -10.66 -4.91
C VAL A 179 5.58 -11.56 -3.74
N SER A 180 4.62 -12.19 -3.05
CA SER A 180 4.90 -13.11 -1.94
C SER A 180 5.55 -14.41 -2.41
N PRO A 181 6.66 -14.85 -1.81
CA PRO A 181 7.12 -16.21 -2.01
C PRO A 181 6.07 -17.22 -1.52
N ARG A 182 6.09 -18.41 -2.12
CA ARG A 182 5.20 -19.50 -1.73
C ARG A 182 5.60 -20.01 -0.33
N PRO A 183 4.66 -20.26 0.60
CA PRO A 183 4.98 -20.83 1.91
C PRO A 183 5.66 -22.20 1.75
N GLU A 184 6.73 -22.45 2.49
CA GLU A 184 7.55 -23.67 2.42
C GLU A 184 6.71 -24.96 2.58
N GLU A 185 5.71 -24.96 3.47
CA GLU A 185 4.82 -26.10 3.68
C GLU A 185 4.02 -26.50 2.43
N SER A 186 3.72 -25.53 1.57
CA SER A 186 2.94 -25.75 0.36
C SER A 186 3.79 -26.22 -0.83
N VAL A 187 5.12 -26.27 -0.70
CA VAL A 187 6.06 -26.71 -1.75
C VAL A 187 5.90 -28.20 -2.09
N ARG A 188 5.28 -29.01 -1.22
CA ARG A 188 5.02 -30.44 -1.47
C ARG A 188 3.95 -30.73 -2.53
N PHE A 189 3.13 -29.75 -2.90
CA PHE A 189 2.07 -29.91 -3.89
C PHE A 189 2.45 -29.29 -5.23
N SER A 190 2.10 -29.98 -6.32
CA SER A 190 2.38 -29.56 -7.71
C SER A 190 2.24 -28.05 -7.89
N SER A 191 3.28 -27.41 -8.40
CA SER A 191 3.43 -25.99 -8.70
C SER A 191 2.54 -25.53 -9.87
N SER A 192 1.26 -25.90 -9.86
CA SER A 192 0.32 -25.44 -10.88
C SER A 192 -0.32 -24.12 -10.48
N LEU A 193 -0.42 -23.21 -11.44
CA LEU A 193 -1.22 -22.00 -11.28
C LEU A 193 -2.70 -22.38 -11.10
N ILE A 194 -3.33 -21.82 -10.06
CA ILE A 194 -4.76 -22.01 -9.77
C ILE A 194 -5.43 -20.65 -9.54
N ARG A 195 -6.76 -20.61 -9.60
CA ARG A 195 -7.53 -19.37 -9.43
C ARG A 195 -7.35 -18.71 -8.06
N SER A 196 -6.94 -19.46 -7.05
CA SER A 196 -6.62 -18.96 -5.71
C SER A 196 -5.16 -18.54 -5.53
N THR A 197 -4.31 -18.66 -6.55
CA THR A 197 -2.92 -18.19 -6.48
C THR A 197 -2.92 -16.69 -6.23
N PRO A 198 -2.21 -16.20 -5.18
CA PRO A 198 -2.04 -14.78 -4.94
C PRO A 198 -1.26 -14.11 -6.07
N ILE A 199 -1.82 -13.07 -6.67
CA ILE A 199 -1.24 -12.23 -7.71
C ILE A 199 -1.51 -10.78 -7.32
N ALA A 200 -0.50 -9.92 -7.39
CA ALA A 200 -0.64 -8.49 -7.27
C ALA A 200 -0.73 -7.81 -8.64
N LEU A 201 -1.49 -6.72 -8.69
CA LEU A 201 -1.39 -5.69 -9.72
C LEU A 201 -0.69 -4.50 -9.06
N PHE A 202 0.32 -3.93 -9.72
CA PHE A 202 1.06 -2.80 -9.19
C PHE A 202 1.50 -1.84 -10.29
N LEU A 203 1.74 -0.59 -9.91
CA LEU A 203 2.32 0.40 -10.79
C LEU A 203 3.73 -0.05 -11.18
N ARG A 204 4.07 0.02 -12.48
CA ARG A 204 5.36 -0.48 -12.96
C ARG A 204 6.53 0.25 -12.30
N GLU A 205 6.39 1.54 -12.05
CA GLU A 205 7.37 2.35 -11.32
C GLU A 205 7.61 1.90 -9.87
N HIS A 206 6.64 1.23 -9.24
CA HIS A 206 6.76 0.71 -7.87
C HIS A 206 7.25 -0.75 -7.82
N THR A 207 7.53 -1.37 -8.98
CA THR A 207 7.95 -2.79 -9.05
C THR A 207 9.16 -3.06 -8.16
N SER A 208 10.18 -2.19 -8.20
CA SER A 208 11.39 -2.35 -7.38
C SER A 208 11.06 -2.33 -5.89
N ALA A 209 10.27 -1.35 -5.43
CA ALA A 209 9.86 -1.25 -4.03
C ALA A 209 9.15 -2.51 -3.53
N TRP A 210 8.18 -3.03 -4.29
CA TRP A 210 7.46 -4.26 -3.93
C TRP A 210 8.37 -5.49 -3.88
N LEU A 211 9.28 -5.61 -4.84
CA LEU A 211 10.21 -6.74 -4.90
C LEU A 211 11.31 -6.66 -3.84
N THR A 212 11.81 -5.46 -3.50
CA THR A 212 12.80 -5.25 -2.42
C THR A 212 12.23 -5.68 -1.06
N LEU A 213 10.96 -5.39 -0.79
CA LEU A 213 10.31 -5.81 0.47
C LEU A 213 9.96 -7.30 0.49
N ALA A 214 9.70 -7.88 -0.68
CA ALA A 214 9.51 -9.30 -0.84
C ALA A 214 10.86 -10.03 -0.82
N SER A 215 11.35 -10.32 0.40
CA SER A 215 12.58 -11.08 0.66
C SER A 215 12.89 -12.11 -0.44
N ALA A 216 14.14 -12.10 -0.91
CA ALA A 216 14.68 -12.99 -1.93
C ALA A 216 14.73 -14.44 -1.42
N ALA A 217 13.57 -15.05 -1.22
CA ALA A 217 13.47 -16.48 -1.02
C ALA A 217 13.97 -17.16 -2.31
N SER A 218 14.92 -18.07 -2.15
CA SER A 218 15.34 -18.93 -3.25
C SER A 218 14.13 -19.63 -3.85
N LEU A 219 14.06 -19.71 -5.17
CA LEU A 219 13.01 -20.48 -5.83
C LEU A 219 13.06 -21.93 -5.31
N PRO A 220 11.91 -22.54 -5.00
CA PRO A 220 11.88 -23.97 -4.71
C PRO A 220 12.32 -24.77 -5.94
N PRO A 221 12.62 -26.08 -5.77
CA PRO A 221 12.97 -26.95 -6.90
C PRO A 221 11.91 -26.86 -8.00
N LEU A 222 12.35 -26.56 -9.21
CA LEU A 222 11.51 -26.39 -10.38
C LEU A 222 11.38 -27.72 -11.14
N SER A 223 10.29 -27.92 -11.86
CA SER A 223 10.22 -28.98 -12.87
C SER A 223 11.27 -28.79 -13.97
N GLU A 224 11.59 -29.87 -14.70
CA GLU A 224 12.49 -29.80 -15.85
C GLU A 224 11.98 -28.82 -16.92
N TYR A 225 10.67 -28.80 -17.15
CA TYR A 225 10.05 -27.88 -18.10
C TYR A 225 10.17 -26.41 -17.65
N ALA A 226 9.90 -26.13 -16.37
CA ALA A 226 10.05 -24.79 -15.80
C ALA A 226 11.51 -24.33 -15.79
N SER A 227 12.45 -25.23 -15.50
CA SER A 227 13.89 -24.95 -15.53
C SER A 227 14.37 -24.62 -16.96
N SER A 228 13.89 -25.35 -17.97
CA SER A 228 14.21 -25.07 -19.38
C SER A 228 13.71 -23.70 -19.82
N VAL A 229 12.44 -23.36 -19.53
CA VAL A 229 11.87 -22.05 -19.86
C VAL A 229 12.55 -20.92 -19.09
N LEU A 230 12.85 -21.12 -17.80
CA LEU A 230 13.61 -20.16 -16.99
C LEU A 230 14.98 -19.89 -17.62
N GLY A 231 15.71 -20.93 -18.01
CA GLY A 231 17.03 -20.78 -18.65
C GLY A 231 16.97 -20.05 -20.00
N VAL A 232 15.86 -20.14 -20.75
CA VAL A 232 15.66 -19.33 -21.97
C VAL A 232 15.48 -17.86 -21.60
N LEU A 233 14.63 -17.55 -20.62
CA LEU A 233 14.37 -16.18 -20.16
C LEU A 233 15.62 -15.53 -19.55
N GLU A 234 16.45 -16.30 -18.84
CA GLU A 234 17.73 -15.81 -18.29
C GLU A 234 18.73 -15.47 -19.39
N ARG A 235 18.80 -16.27 -20.47
CA ARG A 235 19.76 -16.05 -21.57
C ARG A 235 19.31 -15.01 -22.57
N ARG A 236 18.02 -14.99 -22.93
CA ARG A 236 17.47 -14.12 -24.00
C ARG A 236 16.76 -12.88 -23.47
N GLY A 237 16.47 -12.83 -22.16
CA GLY A 237 15.64 -11.78 -21.58
C GLY A 237 14.16 -11.96 -21.94
N ALA A 238 13.42 -10.85 -22.01
CA ALA A 238 11.99 -10.87 -22.32
C ALA A 238 11.75 -11.44 -23.72
N SER A 239 10.93 -12.50 -23.84
CA SER A 239 10.71 -13.25 -25.08
C SER A 239 9.23 -13.53 -25.32
N PHE A 240 8.81 -13.58 -26.59
CA PHE A 240 7.46 -14.00 -26.94
C PHE A 240 7.26 -15.50 -26.71
N PHE A 241 6.01 -15.95 -26.56
CA PHE A 241 5.71 -17.36 -26.28
C PHE A 241 6.32 -18.32 -27.33
N GLN A 242 6.22 -18.00 -28.62
CA GLN A 242 6.79 -18.84 -29.69
C GLN A 242 8.32 -18.97 -29.60
N GLU A 243 9.00 -17.90 -29.16
CA GLU A 243 10.45 -17.91 -28.96
C GLU A 243 10.85 -18.76 -27.74
N LEU A 244 10.01 -18.79 -26.70
CA LEU A 244 10.20 -19.69 -25.56
C LEU A 244 10.01 -21.15 -25.96
N VAL A 245 8.99 -21.46 -26.77
CA VAL A 245 8.80 -22.82 -27.31
C VAL A 245 10.02 -23.24 -28.14
N ALA A 246 10.44 -22.41 -29.10
CA ALA A 246 11.59 -22.69 -29.95
C ALA A 246 12.92 -22.77 -29.16
N GLY A 247 13.10 -21.91 -28.15
CA GLY A 247 14.32 -21.85 -27.35
C GLY A 247 14.44 -22.96 -26.29
N SER A 248 13.32 -23.51 -25.83
CA SER A 248 13.28 -24.58 -24.82
C SER A 248 13.19 -25.99 -25.41
N GLY A 249 12.77 -26.11 -26.68
CA GLY A 249 12.54 -27.40 -27.34
C GLY A 249 11.30 -28.15 -26.85
N LEU A 250 10.45 -27.49 -26.05
CA LEU A 250 9.24 -28.08 -25.47
C LEU A 250 8.05 -28.00 -26.44
N LEU A 251 7.05 -28.85 -26.23
CA LEU A 251 5.74 -28.67 -26.84
C LEU A 251 5.04 -27.42 -26.26
N ALA A 252 4.17 -26.77 -27.03
CA ALA A 252 3.46 -25.57 -26.57
C ALA A 252 2.69 -25.79 -25.25
N THR A 253 2.06 -26.96 -25.07
CA THR A 253 1.36 -27.31 -23.83
C THR A 253 2.28 -27.51 -22.63
N GLN A 254 3.52 -27.96 -22.86
CA GLN A 254 4.54 -28.10 -21.82
C GLN A 254 5.12 -26.73 -21.44
N ALA A 255 5.42 -25.88 -22.42
CA ALA A 255 5.86 -24.50 -22.19
C ALA A 255 4.80 -23.69 -21.45
N GLU A 256 3.52 -23.89 -21.77
CA GLU A 256 2.41 -23.28 -21.04
C GLU A 256 2.37 -23.71 -19.57
N LYS A 257 2.48 -25.02 -19.28
CA LYS A 257 2.53 -25.54 -17.90
C LYS A 257 3.73 -24.98 -17.14
N ALA A 258 4.89 -24.92 -17.79
CA ALA A 258 6.11 -24.34 -17.25
C ALA A 258 5.93 -22.86 -16.88
N LEU A 259 5.31 -22.05 -17.75
CA LEU A 259 4.99 -20.66 -17.44
C LEU A 259 4.00 -20.54 -16.28
N GLY A 260 2.98 -21.39 -16.22
CA GLY A 260 2.07 -21.48 -15.08
C GLY A 260 2.80 -21.74 -13.76
N GLU A 261 3.76 -22.65 -13.77
CA GLU A 261 4.61 -22.92 -12.62
C GLU A 261 5.46 -21.71 -12.22
N LEU A 262 6.18 -21.11 -13.16
CA LEU A 262 7.02 -19.94 -12.89
C LEU A 262 6.20 -18.74 -12.38
N VAL A 263 5.01 -18.49 -12.92
CA VAL A 263 4.09 -17.47 -12.43
C VAL A 263 3.60 -17.80 -11.02
N SER A 264 3.26 -19.07 -10.75
CA SER A 264 2.77 -19.50 -9.43
C SER A 264 3.79 -19.27 -8.31
N LEU A 265 5.08 -19.28 -8.67
CA LEU A 265 6.22 -19.04 -7.79
C LEU A 265 6.68 -17.57 -7.76
N GLY A 266 6.11 -16.70 -8.61
CA GLY A 266 6.53 -15.30 -8.73
C GLY A 266 7.88 -15.12 -9.42
N ALA A 267 8.27 -16.05 -10.29
CA ALA A 267 9.50 -15.96 -11.08
C ALA A 267 9.28 -15.25 -12.42
N ALA A 268 8.09 -15.43 -13.03
CA ALA A 268 7.78 -14.89 -14.37
C ALA A 268 6.54 -13.98 -14.35
N THR A 269 6.52 -13.05 -15.30
CA THR A 269 5.39 -12.16 -15.62
C THR A 269 5.29 -11.98 -17.14
N ALA A 270 4.25 -11.28 -17.62
CA ALA A 270 4.08 -10.92 -19.02
C ALA A 270 3.58 -9.48 -19.21
N ASP A 271 3.81 -8.91 -20.39
CA ASP A 271 3.37 -7.55 -20.75
C ASP A 271 1.84 -7.37 -20.65
N GLY A 272 1.04 -8.41 -20.87
CA GLY A 272 -0.42 -8.36 -20.81
C GLY A 272 -1.03 -9.30 -19.76
N PHE A 273 -2.13 -8.88 -19.14
CA PHE A 273 -2.88 -9.72 -18.20
C PHE A 273 -3.59 -10.90 -18.88
N THR A 274 -3.82 -10.81 -20.20
CA THR A 274 -4.31 -11.90 -21.05
C THR A 274 -3.56 -13.22 -20.87
N GLY A 275 -2.23 -13.19 -20.68
CA GLY A 275 -1.45 -14.40 -20.44
C GLY A 275 -1.86 -15.13 -19.17
N LEU A 276 -2.06 -14.39 -18.08
CA LEU A 276 -2.57 -14.95 -16.83
C LEU A 276 -3.98 -15.53 -16.99
N ARG A 277 -4.87 -14.81 -17.70
CA ARG A 277 -6.24 -15.31 -17.97
C ARG A 277 -6.23 -16.62 -18.73
N ALA A 278 -5.35 -16.74 -19.73
CA ALA A 278 -5.18 -17.97 -20.48
C ALA A 278 -4.78 -19.08 -19.51
N LEU A 279 -3.69 -18.93 -18.76
CA LEU A 279 -3.19 -19.94 -17.81
C LEU A 279 -4.22 -20.37 -16.75
N LEU A 280 -5.12 -19.49 -16.32
CA LEU A 280 -6.19 -19.79 -15.34
C LEU A 280 -7.42 -20.50 -15.92
N THR A 281 -7.56 -20.51 -17.26
CA THR A 281 -8.68 -21.13 -17.95
C THR A 281 -8.24 -22.50 -18.46
N PRO A 282 -8.89 -23.61 -18.09
CA PRO A 282 -8.51 -24.93 -18.59
C PRO A 282 -8.51 -24.99 -20.12
N SER A 283 -7.51 -25.65 -20.71
CA SER A 283 -7.33 -25.71 -22.17
C SER A 283 -8.57 -26.29 -22.90
N GLU A 284 -9.30 -27.22 -22.29
CA GLU A 284 -10.57 -27.78 -22.82
C GLU A 284 -11.68 -26.73 -22.96
N LYS A 285 -11.67 -25.69 -22.13
CA LYS A 285 -12.63 -24.58 -22.18
C LYS A 285 -12.18 -23.47 -23.14
N ARG A 286 -10.93 -23.50 -23.60
CA ARG A 286 -10.41 -22.58 -24.63
C ARG A 286 -10.75 -23.18 -26.00
N LYS A 287 -11.88 -22.76 -26.59
CA LYS A 287 -12.20 -23.17 -27.96
C LYS A 287 -11.16 -22.59 -28.94
N PRO A 288 -10.58 -23.40 -29.84
CA PRO A 288 -9.57 -22.92 -30.77
C PRO A 288 -10.14 -21.87 -31.72
N PHE A 289 -9.32 -20.87 -32.05
CA PHE A 289 -9.62 -19.92 -33.11
C PHE A 289 -9.54 -20.68 -34.45
N GLY A 290 -10.67 -20.91 -35.12
CA GLY A 290 -10.65 -21.29 -36.54
C GLY A 290 -11.49 -22.48 -37.01
N THR A 291 -12.21 -23.23 -36.17
CA THR A 291 -13.03 -24.36 -36.67
C THR A 291 -14.45 -24.36 -36.12
N ALA A 292 -15.32 -23.55 -36.72
CA ALA A 292 -16.71 -23.93 -37.08
C ALA A 292 -17.49 -22.70 -37.57
N ALA A 293 -17.80 -22.72 -38.86
CA ALA A 293 -18.81 -21.89 -39.46
C ALA A 293 -20.16 -21.99 -38.72
N ARG A 294 -20.90 -20.88 -38.66
CA ARG A 294 -22.31 -20.75 -38.22
C ARG A 294 -22.59 -20.98 -36.72
N ARG A 295 -22.32 -19.96 -35.89
CA ARG A 295 -23.30 -19.45 -34.89
C ARG A 295 -22.81 -18.13 -34.25
N ARG A 296 -23.80 -17.26 -33.99
CA ARG A 296 -23.73 -15.81 -33.86
C ARG A 296 -23.26 -15.31 -32.46
N HIS A 297 -22.26 -15.95 -31.86
CA HIS A 297 -21.64 -15.45 -30.62
C HIS A 297 -20.12 -15.43 -30.75
N LYS A 298 -19.56 -14.23 -30.94
CA LYS A 298 -18.11 -13.96 -30.85
C LYS A 298 -17.65 -14.17 -29.41
N THR A 299 -17.36 -15.40 -29.01
CA THR A 299 -16.56 -15.67 -27.81
C THR A 299 -15.11 -15.41 -28.16
N VAL A 300 -14.53 -14.34 -27.61
CA VAL A 300 -13.13 -14.00 -27.85
C VAL A 300 -12.26 -15.04 -27.15
N SER A 301 -11.56 -15.86 -27.92
CA SER A 301 -10.62 -16.86 -27.42
C SER A 301 -9.27 -16.19 -27.19
N TYR A 302 -8.67 -16.44 -26.02
CA TYR A 302 -7.38 -15.92 -25.61
C TYR A 302 -6.41 -17.08 -25.42
N GLY A 303 -5.23 -16.98 -25.99
CA GLY A 303 -4.12 -17.89 -25.72
C GLY A 303 -2.90 -17.16 -25.17
N VAL A 304 -1.98 -17.95 -24.63
CA VAL A 304 -0.74 -17.51 -23.96
C VAL A 304 0.15 -16.73 -24.93
N GLU A 305 0.00 -16.96 -26.23
CA GLU A 305 0.65 -16.24 -27.32
C GLU A 305 0.24 -14.77 -27.43
N THR A 306 -0.94 -14.40 -26.94
CA THR A 306 -1.44 -13.01 -26.96
C THR A 306 -1.05 -12.21 -25.71
N ALA A 307 -0.25 -12.79 -24.82
CA ALA A 307 0.21 -12.17 -23.58
C ALA A 307 1.27 -11.08 -23.77
N GLY A 308 1.78 -10.88 -24.99
CA GLY A 308 2.97 -10.09 -25.25
C GLY A 308 4.25 -10.87 -24.91
N ARG A 309 5.27 -10.17 -24.41
CA ARG A 309 6.53 -10.82 -24.00
C ARG A 309 6.43 -11.31 -22.57
N TRP A 310 6.98 -12.49 -22.33
CA TRP A 310 7.21 -13.06 -21.02
C TRP A 310 8.58 -12.65 -20.52
N SER A 311 8.68 -12.26 -19.25
CA SER A 311 9.93 -11.82 -18.65
C SER A 311 10.07 -12.35 -17.22
N LEU A 312 11.29 -12.34 -16.70
CA LEU A 312 11.51 -12.57 -15.28
C LEU A 312 10.92 -11.42 -14.47
N LEU A 313 10.18 -11.75 -13.42
CA LEU A 313 9.66 -10.77 -12.49
C LEU A 313 10.77 -10.29 -11.55
N ARG A 314 11.61 -11.22 -11.09
CA ARG A 314 12.82 -10.91 -10.32
C ARG A 314 14.01 -11.01 -11.26
N GLY A 315 14.61 -9.88 -11.58
CA GLY A 315 15.90 -9.86 -12.27
C GLY A 315 16.97 -10.50 -11.39
N ARG A 316 18.02 -11.03 -12.02
CA ARG A 316 19.24 -11.42 -11.30
C ARG A 316 19.96 -10.13 -10.90
N GLU A 317 19.48 -9.46 -9.85
CA GLU A 317 20.28 -8.42 -9.23
C GLU A 317 21.56 -9.11 -8.76
N ALA A 318 22.70 -8.60 -9.26
CA ALA A 318 23.99 -9.02 -8.79
C ALA A 318 23.94 -8.93 -7.26
N ARG A 319 24.14 -10.08 -6.60
CA ARG A 319 24.59 -10.08 -5.21
C ARG A 319 25.97 -9.45 -5.24
N ASP A 320 25.99 -8.13 -5.32
CA ASP A 320 27.18 -7.36 -5.08
C ASP A 320 27.29 -7.34 -3.56
N ASP A 321 28.29 -8.05 -3.04
CA ASP A 321 28.64 -8.07 -1.62
C ASP A 321 29.20 -6.70 -1.15
N GLY A 322 28.97 -5.64 -1.94
CA GLY A 322 29.38 -4.25 -1.74
C GLY A 322 28.26 -3.38 -1.18
N GLU A 323 28.51 -2.84 0.02
CA GLU A 323 27.83 -1.73 0.68
C GLU A 323 26.38 -1.96 1.18
N ASN A 324 26.30 -2.53 2.40
CA ASN A 324 25.14 -2.57 3.29
C ASN A 324 24.33 -1.23 3.36
N THR A 325 24.97 -0.10 3.05
CA THR A 325 24.33 1.23 3.01
C THR A 325 23.35 1.40 1.84
N ALA A 326 23.71 0.97 0.63
CA ALA A 326 22.85 1.13 -0.55
C ALA A 326 21.60 0.24 -0.45
N ALA A 327 21.78 -1.02 -0.03
CA ALA A 327 20.66 -1.93 0.23
C ALA A 327 19.72 -1.40 1.33
N LYS A 328 20.27 -0.80 2.39
CA LYS A 328 19.49 -0.18 3.45
C LYS A 328 18.72 1.06 2.97
N ALA A 329 19.32 1.88 2.11
CA ALA A 329 18.64 3.03 1.50
C ALA A 329 17.50 2.59 0.57
N ALA A 330 17.73 1.57 -0.26
CA ALA A 330 16.69 0.98 -1.11
C ALA A 330 15.52 0.42 -0.28
N TYR A 331 15.83 -0.32 0.79
CA TYR A 331 14.80 -0.80 1.72
C TYR A 331 14.00 0.36 2.35
N GLN A 332 14.67 1.41 2.83
CA GLN A 332 13.97 2.57 3.41
C GLN A 332 13.07 3.28 2.40
N SER A 333 13.53 3.44 1.16
CA SER A 333 12.73 4.00 0.07
C SER A 333 11.51 3.12 -0.22
N ALA A 334 11.70 1.80 -0.27
CA ALA A 334 10.60 0.85 -0.47
C ALA A 334 9.58 0.87 0.67
N VAL A 335 10.02 1.00 1.92
CA VAL A 335 9.14 1.17 3.09
C VAL A 335 8.34 2.48 2.97
N GLU A 336 8.97 3.58 2.56
CA GLU A 336 8.29 4.86 2.37
C GLU A 336 7.24 4.78 1.26
N GLU A 337 7.55 4.15 0.12
CA GLU A 337 6.57 3.95 -0.95
C GLU A 337 5.39 3.08 -0.48
N GLN A 338 5.67 1.97 0.19
CA GLN A 338 4.61 1.12 0.73
C GLN A 338 3.75 1.85 1.77
N ALA A 339 4.35 2.68 2.63
CA ALA A 339 3.61 3.51 3.57
C ALA A 339 2.68 4.51 2.86
N ARG A 340 3.15 5.15 1.78
CA ARG A 340 2.35 6.06 0.96
C ARG A 340 1.21 5.33 0.24
N VAL A 341 1.45 4.14 -0.30
CA VAL A 341 0.41 3.29 -0.89
C VAL A 341 -0.66 2.94 0.13
N LEU A 342 -0.29 2.51 1.34
CA LEU A 342 -1.26 2.15 2.38
C LEU A 342 -2.12 3.35 2.81
N LEU A 343 -1.51 4.54 2.91
CA LEU A 343 -2.23 5.79 3.16
C LEU A 343 -3.22 6.11 2.05
N ARG A 344 -2.79 6.04 0.78
CA ARG A 344 -3.68 6.26 -0.38
C ARG A 344 -4.81 5.24 -0.41
N ARG A 345 -4.54 3.98 -0.08
CA ARG A 345 -5.52 2.88 -0.15
C ARG A 345 -6.61 2.97 0.91
N TYR A 346 -6.24 3.26 2.15
CA TYR A 346 -7.15 3.21 3.28
C TYR A 346 -7.58 4.58 3.78
N GLY A 347 -6.89 5.65 3.39
CA GLY A 347 -7.10 7.02 3.89
C GLY A 347 -6.62 7.20 5.34
N VAL A 348 -7.03 6.29 6.23
CA VAL A 348 -6.60 6.17 7.62
C VAL A 348 -5.94 4.81 7.84
N VAL A 349 -4.68 4.82 8.27
CA VAL A 349 -3.88 3.61 8.51
C VAL A 349 -3.66 3.39 10.00
N CYS A 350 -3.90 2.16 10.43
CA CYS A 350 -3.47 1.64 11.72
C CYS A 350 -3.15 0.15 11.61
N LYS A 351 -2.48 -0.43 12.61
CA LYS A 351 -2.04 -1.83 12.59
C LYS A 351 -3.18 -2.83 12.30
N ARG A 352 -4.41 -2.54 12.76
CA ARG A 352 -5.56 -3.42 12.54
C ARG A 352 -6.09 -3.37 11.11
N VAL A 353 -6.09 -2.20 10.47
CA VAL A 353 -6.65 -2.03 9.11
C VAL A 353 -5.83 -2.82 8.09
N ILE A 354 -4.51 -2.84 8.25
CA ILE A 354 -3.58 -3.55 7.36
C ILE A 354 -3.43 -5.04 7.67
N ALA A 355 -4.27 -5.61 8.55
CA ALA A 355 -4.11 -6.99 9.01
C ALA A 355 -4.24 -8.05 7.89
N ARG A 356 -4.82 -7.69 6.74
CA ARG A 356 -4.95 -8.56 5.57
C ARG A 356 -3.89 -8.33 4.50
N GLU A 357 -3.10 -7.28 4.64
CA GLU A 357 -1.99 -7.02 3.73
C GLU A 357 -0.92 -8.09 3.89
N THR A 358 -0.47 -8.64 2.77
CA THR A 358 0.61 -9.62 2.74
C THR A 358 1.94 -8.92 2.48
N LYS A 359 3.01 -9.39 3.14
CA LYS A 359 4.41 -8.94 2.93
C LYS A 359 4.61 -7.42 3.05
N LEU A 360 4.01 -6.86 4.09
CA LEU A 360 4.37 -5.53 4.54
C LEU A 360 5.75 -5.52 5.22
N ALA A 361 6.42 -4.38 5.09
CA ALA A 361 7.46 -3.97 6.02
C ALA A 361 6.97 -4.09 7.46
N SER A 362 7.90 -4.23 8.39
CA SER A 362 7.54 -4.35 9.79
C SER A 362 6.71 -3.14 10.22
N TRP A 363 5.71 -3.35 11.10
CA TRP A 363 4.90 -2.24 11.62
C TRP A 363 5.78 -1.17 12.30
N ARG A 364 6.94 -1.57 12.85
CA ARG A 364 7.91 -0.64 13.42
C ARG A 364 8.49 0.30 12.36
N ASP A 365 8.89 -0.23 11.20
CA ASP A 365 9.46 0.58 10.12
C ASP A 365 8.41 1.51 9.51
N LEU A 366 7.18 0.99 9.29
CA LEU A 366 6.04 1.80 8.85
C LEU A 366 5.72 2.93 9.85
N LEU A 367 5.70 2.63 11.15
CA LEU A 367 5.44 3.62 12.20
C LEU A 367 6.51 4.73 12.22
N LEU A 368 7.78 4.37 12.04
CA LEU A 368 8.86 5.35 11.93
C LEU A 368 8.68 6.23 10.68
N CYS A 369 8.28 5.64 9.55
CA CYS A 369 7.96 6.38 8.33
C CYS A 369 6.79 7.35 8.57
N TYR A 370 5.66 6.89 9.11
CA TYR A 370 4.49 7.74 9.36
C TYR A 370 4.78 8.89 10.31
N ARG A 371 5.56 8.66 11.37
CA ARG A 371 5.98 9.75 12.28
C ARG A 371 6.86 10.79 11.58
N ARG A 372 7.70 10.39 10.62
CA ARG A 372 8.48 11.32 9.79
C ARG A 372 7.58 12.11 8.85
N LEU A 373 6.63 11.45 8.18
CA LEU A 373 5.66 12.11 7.30
C LEU A 373 4.78 13.09 8.08
N GLU A 374 4.38 12.75 9.30
CA GLU A 374 3.63 13.65 10.18
C GLU A 374 4.47 14.85 10.61
N ALA A 375 5.76 14.62 10.93
CA ALA A 375 6.67 15.71 11.28
C ALA A 375 6.91 16.68 10.12
N ARG A 376 6.87 16.18 8.87
CA ARG A 376 6.87 17.01 7.65
C ARG A 376 5.54 17.71 7.38
N GLY A 377 4.48 17.37 8.12
CA GLY A 377 3.14 17.91 7.92
C GLY A 377 2.37 17.30 6.73
N GLU A 378 2.91 16.26 6.09
CA GLU A 378 2.27 15.58 4.95
C GLU A 378 1.03 14.79 5.38
N ILE A 379 1.06 14.24 6.60
CA ILE A 379 -0.05 13.46 7.18
C ILE A 379 -0.35 13.93 8.61
N ARG A 380 -1.46 13.47 9.16
CA ARG A 380 -1.84 13.73 10.55
C ARG A 380 -1.91 12.43 11.34
N GLY A 381 -1.23 12.37 12.47
CA GLY A 381 -1.47 11.35 13.49
C GLY A 381 -2.67 11.74 14.35
N GLY A 382 -3.33 10.76 14.97
CA GLY A 382 -4.45 11.02 15.87
C GLY A 382 -5.29 9.80 16.20
N ARG A 383 -6.46 10.04 16.80
CA ARG A 383 -7.51 9.03 16.97
C ARG A 383 -8.67 9.38 16.05
N PHE A 384 -8.67 8.81 14.85
CA PHE A 384 -9.70 9.06 13.84
C PHE A 384 -10.89 8.11 13.98
N VAL A 385 -10.66 6.88 14.46
CA VAL A 385 -11.70 5.85 14.66
C VAL A 385 -11.70 5.41 16.12
N SER A 386 -12.87 5.50 16.78
CA SER A 386 -12.98 5.41 18.24
C SER A 386 -12.62 4.06 18.85
N SER A 387 -12.99 2.95 18.21
CA SER A 387 -12.78 1.59 18.74
C SER A 387 -11.50 0.90 18.23
N LEU A 388 -10.69 1.59 17.42
CA LEU A 388 -9.41 1.08 16.96
C LEU A 388 -8.28 1.54 17.87
N ALA A 389 -7.70 0.59 18.61
CA ALA A 389 -6.53 0.84 19.44
C ALA A 389 -5.25 1.07 18.61
N GLY A 390 -4.33 1.86 19.17
CA GLY A 390 -3.02 2.17 18.59
C GLY A 390 -2.94 3.55 17.94
N GLU A 391 -1.73 3.91 17.50
CA GLU A 391 -1.51 5.12 16.69
C GLU A 391 -2.18 4.96 15.31
N GLN A 392 -2.90 6.00 14.90
CA GLN A 392 -3.55 6.07 13.59
C GLN A 392 -2.99 7.28 12.84
N PHE A 393 -2.83 7.13 11.53
CA PHE A 393 -2.32 8.18 10.65
C PHE A 393 -3.24 8.33 9.45
N ALA A 394 -3.53 9.57 9.04
CA ALA A 394 -4.44 9.84 7.95
C ALA A 394 -3.93 10.94 7.02
N LEU A 395 -4.30 10.83 5.74
CA LEU A 395 -4.14 11.92 4.78
C LEU A 395 -5.10 13.08 5.12
N PRO A 396 -4.70 14.35 4.90
CA PRO A 396 -5.58 15.49 5.16
C PRO A 396 -6.92 15.42 4.41
N GLU A 397 -6.90 14.98 3.15
CA GLU A 397 -8.09 14.76 2.32
C GLU A 397 -9.02 13.68 2.88
N ALA A 398 -8.46 12.58 3.40
CA ALA A 398 -9.23 11.50 4.02
C ALA A 398 -9.98 11.99 5.25
N ILE A 399 -9.39 12.89 6.05
CA ILE A 399 -10.04 13.48 7.23
C ILE A 399 -11.26 14.32 6.82
N GLY A 400 -11.14 15.09 5.74
CA GLY A 400 -12.24 15.89 5.20
C GLY A 400 -13.43 15.02 4.80
N GLN A 401 -13.19 13.95 4.04
CA GLN A 401 -14.23 13.03 3.59
C GLN A 401 -14.80 12.19 4.75
N LEU A 402 -13.97 11.79 5.72
CA LEU A 402 -14.43 11.09 6.92
C LEU A 402 -15.43 11.93 7.73
N ARG A 403 -15.16 13.24 7.86
CA ARG A 403 -16.09 14.20 8.50
C ARG A 403 -17.36 14.38 7.70
N ALA A 404 -17.29 14.41 6.36
CA ALA A 404 -18.45 14.51 5.50
C ALA A 404 -19.39 13.29 5.67
N ILE A 405 -18.83 12.08 5.68
CA ILE A 405 -19.61 10.84 5.81
C ILE A 405 -20.24 10.70 7.19
N ARG A 406 -19.55 11.13 8.25
CA ARG A 406 -20.14 11.16 9.60
C ARG A 406 -21.35 12.08 9.70
N ARG A 407 -21.39 13.18 8.92
CA ARG A 407 -22.54 14.10 8.89
C ARG A 407 -23.66 13.62 7.98
N ALA A 408 -23.37 12.73 7.03
CA ALA A 408 -24.35 12.22 6.09
C ALA A 408 -25.18 11.10 6.73
N ASP A 409 -26.49 11.15 6.50
CA ASP A 409 -27.40 10.11 6.98
C ASP A 409 -27.08 8.74 6.36
N PRO A 410 -27.30 7.64 7.10
CA PRO A 410 -27.20 6.28 6.56
C PRO A 410 -28.15 6.10 5.37
N SER A 411 -27.66 5.52 4.27
CA SER A 411 -28.45 5.35 3.05
C SER A 411 -29.27 4.05 3.05
N GLY A 412 -28.95 3.10 3.94
CA GLY A 412 -29.53 1.76 3.94
C GLY A 412 -29.00 0.86 2.81
N GLU A 413 -28.04 1.33 2.00
CA GLU A 413 -27.53 0.58 0.85
C GLU A 413 -26.86 -0.73 1.29
N LEU A 414 -27.25 -1.84 0.66
CA LEU A 414 -26.58 -3.13 0.81
C LEU A 414 -25.39 -3.24 -0.14
N ILE A 415 -24.20 -3.33 0.44
CA ILE A 415 -22.95 -3.49 -0.29
C ILE A 415 -22.42 -4.92 -0.08
N ALA A 416 -22.39 -5.70 -1.16
CA ALA A 416 -21.81 -7.03 -1.16
C ALA A 416 -20.41 -7.02 -1.81
N ILE A 417 -19.39 -7.44 -1.06
CA ILE A 417 -18.01 -7.57 -1.54
C ILE A 417 -17.53 -9.02 -1.49
N SER A 418 -16.54 -9.36 -2.30
CA SER A 418 -15.81 -10.63 -2.12
C SER A 418 -15.03 -10.60 -0.82
N ALA A 419 -14.94 -11.73 -0.13
CA ALA A 419 -14.12 -11.82 1.07
C ALA A 419 -12.61 -11.72 0.77
N ALA A 420 -12.19 -11.93 -0.48
CA ALA A 420 -10.80 -11.68 -0.90
C ALA A 420 -10.46 -10.19 -0.93
N ASP A 421 -11.45 -9.31 -1.08
CA ASP A 421 -11.28 -7.86 -1.20
C ASP A 421 -10.56 -7.24 0.02
N PRO A 422 -9.71 -6.22 -0.15
CA PRO A 422 -9.06 -5.52 0.97
C PRO A 422 -10.06 -4.90 1.96
N LEU A 423 -11.30 -4.62 1.53
CA LEU A 423 -12.37 -4.10 2.38
C LEU A 423 -13.06 -5.16 3.24
N ASN A 424 -12.64 -6.44 3.17
CA ASN A 424 -13.12 -7.45 4.11
C ASN A 424 -12.57 -7.20 5.52
N LEU A 425 -13.08 -6.20 6.23
CA LEU A 425 -12.64 -5.86 7.60
C LEU A 425 -13.59 -6.37 8.68
N ALA A 426 -14.51 -7.28 8.30
CA ALA A 426 -15.41 -7.97 9.22
C ALA A 426 -14.63 -8.75 10.30
N GLY A 427 -14.93 -8.46 11.57
CA GLY A 427 -14.23 -9.03 12.73
C GLY A 427 -12.78 -8.56 12.91
N ILE A 428 -12.36 -7.57 12.14
CA ILE A 428 -11.04 -6.91 12.24
C ILE A 428 -11.20 -5.48 12.70
N VAL A 429 -12.00 -4.70 11.98
CA VAL A 429 -12.30 -3.31 12.36
C VAL A 429 -13.70 -3.23 12.94
N THR A 430 -14.66 -3.93 12.34
CA THR A 430 -15.99 -4.07 12.95
C THR A 430 -15.99 -5.16 14.02
N PRO A 431 -16.84 -5.04 15.05
CA PRO A 431 -17.09 -6.13 15.98
C PRO A 431 -17.68 -7.36 15.26
N GLY A 432 -17.60 -8.53 15.91
CA GLY A 432 -18.11 -9.80 15.40
C GLY A 432 -17.01 -10.77 14.93
N GLU A 433 -17.44 -11.88 14.34
CA GLU A 433 -16.55 -12.93 13.85
C GLU A 433 -15.83 -12.55 12.56
N ARG A 434 -14.63 -13.06 12.39
CA ARG A 434 -13.84 -12.84 11.17
C ARG A 434 -14.34 -13.71 10.03
N VAL A 435 -14.56 -13.10 8.87
CA VAL A 435 -14.84 -13.84 7.64
C VAL A 435 -13.52 -14.21 6.94
N PRO A 436 -13.28 -15.50 6.63
CA PRO A 436 -12.07 -15.92 5.91
C PRO A 436 -11.95 -15.26 4.53
N ALA A 437 -10.75 -14.80 4.17
CA ALA A 437 -10.48 -14.10 2.92
C ALA A 437 -10.34 -15.05 1.72
N LEU A 438 -11.40 -15.79 1.44
CA LEU A 438 -11.48 -16.70 0.30
C LEU A 438 -12.30 -16.07 -0.82
N ALA A 439 -11.83 -16.16 -2.08
CA ALA A 439 -12.52 -15.59 -3.24
C ALA A 439 -13.94 -16.12 -3.44
N THR A 440 -14.24 -17.32 -2.94
CA THR A 440 -15.57 -17.94 -2.98
C THR A 440 -16.55 -17.35 -1.96
N ASN A 441 -16.03 -16.71 -0.92
CA ASN A 441 -16.84 -16.14 0.15
C ASN A 441 -17.22 -14.70 -0.19
N LYS A 442 -18.32 -14.23 0.41
CA LYS A 442 -18.77 -12.84 0.29
C LYS A 442 -19.17 -12.29 1.65
N VAL A 443 -19.12 -10.97 1.79
CA VAL A 443 -19.60 -10.25 2.97
C VAL A 443 -20.58 -9.18 2.51
N VAL A 444 -21.70 -9.05 3.21
CA VAL A 444 -22.70 -8.01 2.97
C VAL A 444 -22.67 -7.02 4.12
N TYR A 445 -22.60 -5.75 3.76
CA TYR A 445 -22.64 -4.63 4.68
C TYR A 445 -23.90 -3.80 4.44
N ARG A 446 -24.45 -3.24 5.51
CA ARG A 446 -25.46 -2.18 5.49
C ARG A 446 -24.93 -1.02 6.32
N ASP A 447 -24.77 0.14 5.69
CA ASP A 447 -24.25 1.35 6.34
C ASP A 447 -22.95 1.12 7.12
N GLY A 448 -22.04 0.30 6.57
CA GLY A 448 -20.74 0.00 7.18
C GLY A 448 -20.76 -1.09 8.26
N VAL A 449 -21.93 -1.61 8.64
CA VAL A 449 -22.07 -2.75 9.54
C VAL A 449 -22.17 -4.04 8.73
N ALA A 450 -21.33 -5.02 9.03
CA ALA A 450 -21.44 -6.34 8.41
C ALA A 450 -22.70 -7.04 8.94
N ILE A 451 -23.61 -7.45 8.06
CA ILE A 451 -24.91 -8.03 8.43
C ILE A 451 -25.00 -9.53 8.11
N ALA A 452 -24.24 -10.00 7.11
CA ALA A 452 -24.21 -11.40 6.71
C ALA A 452 -22.92 -11.74 5.95
N ALA A 453 -22.58 -13.02 5.93
CA ALA A 453 -21.53 -13.56 5.08
C ALA A 453 -22.01 -14.82 4.35
N ARG A 454 -21.51 -15.04 3.14
CA ARG A 454 -21.65 -16.31 2.44
C ARG A 454 -20.36 -17.09 2.54
N GLU A 455 -20.44 -18.26 3.15
CA GLU A 455 -19.30 -19.15 3.35
C GLU A 455 -19.66 -20.55 2.85
N LYS A 456 -18.81 -21.14 2.01
CA LYS A 456 -19.04 -22.49 1.42
C LYS A 456 -20.42 -22.66 0.77
N GLY A 457 -20.97 -21.58 0.21
CA GLY A 457 -22.27 -21.58 -0.46
C GLY A 457 -23.46 -21.21 0.44
N VAL A 458 -23.32 -21.28 1.77
CA VAL A 458 -24.38 -21.01 2.74
C VAL A 458 -24.33 -19.55 3.19
N VAL A 459 -25.49 -18.90 3.28
CA VAL A 459 -25.63 -17.54 3.81
C VAL A 459 -25.81 -17.62 5.33
N ARG A 460 -24.92 -16.95 6.05
CA ARG A 460 -24.94 -16.81 7.51
C ARG A 460 -25.22 -15.37 7.86
N ALA A 461 -26.40 -15.09 8.41
CA ALA A 461 -26.73 -13.78 8.97
C ALA A 461 -26.08 -13.62 10.35
N PHE A 462 -25.66 -12.41 10.70
CA PHE A 462 -25.03 -12.10 11.99
C PHE A 462 -26.03 -11.64 13.05
N ALA A 463 -27.27 -11.37 12.65
CA ALA A 463 -28.38 -11.06 13.53
C ALA A 463 -29.68 -11.61 12.93
N GLU A 464 -30.75 -11.62 13.72
CA GLU A 464 -32.10 -11.90 13.24
C GLU A 464 -32.63 -10.68 12.48
N TYR A 465 -33.15 -10.92 11.28
CA TYR A 465 -33.74 -9.92 10.42
C TYR A 465 -35.16 -10.34 10.01
N ASP A 466 -36.01 -9.37 9.70
CA ASP A 466 -37.31 -9.63 9.10
C ASP A 466 -37.19 -10.34 7.74
N SER A 467 -38.27 -10.98 7.29
CA SER A 467 -38.30 -11.78 6.07
C SER A 467 -37.94 -10.98 4.82
N THR A 468 -38.31 -9.70 4.79
CA THR A 468 -37.96 -8.71 3.76
C THR A 468 -36.46 -8.47 3.69
N THR A 469 -35.81 -8.10 4.79
CA THR A 469 -34.35 -7.86 4.79
C THR A 469 -33.57 -9.14 4.52
N ALA A 470 -34.02 -10.29 5.02
CA ALA A 470 -33.38 -11.58 4.75
C ALA A 470 -33.32 -11.89 3.23
N LEU A 471 -34.41 -11.62 2.52
CA LEU A 471 -34.51 -11.83 1.07
C LEU A 471 -33.66 -10.82 0.28
N GLU A 472 -33.54 -9.58 0.75
CA GLU A 472 -32.62 -8.58 0.20
C GLU A 472 -31.15 -8.98 0.37
N ILE A 473 -30.79 -9.50 1.55
CA ILE A 473 -29.45 -10.03 1.82
C ILE A 473 -29.13 -11.16 0.85
N GLU A 474 -30.03 -12.13 0.68
CA GLU A 474 -29.83 -13.26 -0.22
C GLU A 474 -29.61 -12.80 -1.66
N ARG A 475 -30.44 -11.86 -2.14
CA ARG A 475 -30.28 -11.24 -3.46
C ARG A 475 -28.94 -10.51 -3.59
N ALA A 476 -28.55 -9.73 -2.59
CA ALA A 476 -27.29 -8.97 -2.60
C ALA A 476 -26.07 -9.89 -2.66
N VAL A 477 -26.07 -11.00 -1.90
CA VAL A 477 -25.02 -12.02 -1.93
C VAL A 477 -24.92 -12.68 -3.30
N LEU A 478 -26.05 -13.05 -3.90
CA LEU A 478 -26.08 -13.75 -5.18
C LEU A 478 -25.74 -12.86 -6.37
N ARG A 479 -26.03 -11.55 -6.27
CA ARG A 479 -25.74 -10.57 -7.32
C ARG A 479 -24.25 -10.57 -7.64
N LYS A 480 -23.92 -10.86 -8.90
CA LYS A 480 -22.59 -10.65 -9.47
C LYS A 480 -22.66 -9.48 -10.44
N ARG A 481 -21.87 -8.44 -10.19
CA ARG A 481 -21.79 -7.24 -11.02
C ARG A 481 -20.86 -7.50 -12.23
N VAL A 482 -21.13 -8.56 -12.98
CA VAL A 482 -20.28 -9.02 -14.09
C VAL A 482 -20.96 -8.71 -15.41
N THR A 483 -20.32 -7.89 -16.24
CA THR A 483 -20.80 -7.56 -17.60
C THR A 483 -20.92 -8.82 -18.46
N PRO A 484 -21.79 -8.86 -19.48
CA PRO A 484 -21.88 -9.99 -20.40
C PRO A 484 -20.53 -10.31 -21.07
N VAL A 485 -19.76 -9.26 -21.39
CA VAL A 485 -18.39 -9.37 -21.92
C VAL A 485 -17.50 -10.09 -20.92
N LEU A 486 -17.42 -9.62 -19.68
CA LEU A 486 -16.61 -10.27 -18.65
C LEU A 486 -17.08 -11.71 -18.35
N ARG A 487 -18.39 -11.98 -18.39
CA ARG A 487 -18.94 -13.33 -18.18
C ARG A 487 -18.49 -14.31 -19.27
N ALA A 488 -18.54 -13.87 -20.53
CA ALA A 488 -18.02 -14.64 -21.65
C ALA A 488 -16.52 -14.91 -21.50
N TYR A 489 -15.76 -13.91 -21.04
CA TYR A 489 -14.31 -14.02 -20.83
C TYR A 489 -13.93 -14.96 -19.68
N LEU A 490 -14.69 -14.98 -18.58
CA LEU A 490 -14.39 -15.84 -17.42
C LEU A 490 -14.76 -17.32 -17.64
N GLY A 491 -15.29 -17.67 -18.81
CA GLY A 491 -15.75 -19.02 -19.14
C GLY A 491 -16.90 -19.50 -18.26
N ARG A 492 -17.66 -18.56 -17.66
CA ARG A 492 -18.84 -18.84 -16.84
C ARG A 492 -20.07 -18.83 -17.74
N THR A 493 -20.38 -19.96 -18.38
CA THR A 493 -21.68 -20.18 -19.00
C THR A 493 -22.69 -20.50 -17.89
N GLY A 494 -23.62 -19.58 -17.62
CA GLY A 494 -24.60 -19.64 -16.53
C GLY A 494 -24.85 -18.26 -15.97
#